data_AF-G5J5M2-F1
#
_entry.id   AF-G5J5M2-F1
#
_cell.length_a   1.000
_cell.length_b   1.000
_cell.length_c   1.000
_cell.angle_alpha   90.00
_cell.angle_beta   90.00
_cell.angle_gamma   90.00
#
_symmetry.space_group_name_H-M   'P 1'
#
loop_
_entity.id
_entity.type
_entity.pdbx_description
1 polymer ?
#
loop_
_entity_poly.entity_id
_entity_poly.type
_entity_poly.pdbx_seq_one_letter_code
_entity_poly.pdbx_strand_id
1 'polypeptide(L)'
;MDLLRSLPIGLYLENPFTWLHRLDPRVKLAWLLSFLLAPILSTPEWRLVLVGLLMILTLISQIPLRVWKQQTGWLLILTLLILIITTLSPDGLAVSSQPRLPESDLSLPQPGDYSYVLVDKGILFITRRSLELGIRISTLIFILIYSINLYLLTTAPEEITAGLDELFSPLRRF
;
A
#
# COMPACT_ATOMS: atom_id res chain seq x y z
N MET A 1 39.32 -11.13 -2.48
CA MET A 1 38.64 -9.84 -2.78
C MET A 1 37.34 -10.03 -3.55
N ASP A 2 36.97 -11.27 -3.93
CA ASP A 2 35.71 -11.57 -4.64
C ASP A 2 34.48 -11.75 -3.74
N LEU A 3 34.66 -11.92 -2.42
CA LEU A 3 33.55 -12.16 -1.48
C LEU A 3 32.64 -10.94 -1.30
N LEU A 4 33.18 -9.73 -1.48
CA LEU A 4 32.41 -8.48 -1.45
C LEU A 4 31.72 -8.17 -2.79
N ARG A 5 32.03 -8.91 -3.87
CA ARG A 5 31.32 -8.84 -5.15
C ARG A 5 30.19 -9.88 -5.27
N SER A 6 30.27 -10.96 -4.51
CA SER A 6 29.28 -12.06 -4.55
C SER A 6 28.19 -11.95 -3.48
N LEU A 7 28.36 -11.07 -2.49
CA LEU A 7 27.30 -10.69 -1.60
C LEU A 7 26.39 -9.70 -2.35
N PRO A 8 25.08 -9.97 -2.50
CA PRO A 8 24.14 -8.95 -2.91
C PRO A 8 24.08 -7.93 -1.76
N ILE A 9 25.01 -6.98 -1.75
CA ILE A 9 25.09 -5.90 -0.79
C ILE A 9 23.95 -4.94 -1.15
N GLY A 10 22.78 -5.22 -0.57
CA GLY A 10 21.58 -4.40 -0.70
C GLY A 10 20.78 -4.61 -1.99
N LEU A 11 19.55 -4.10 -1.94
CA LEU A 11 18.66 -3.99 -3.10
C LEU A 11 19.01 -2.78 -3.99
N TYR A 12 20.10 -2.08 -3.70
CA TYR A 12 20.46 -0.83 -4.36
C TYR A 12 20.84 -1.04 -5.82
N LEU A 13 20.35 -0.17 -6.70
CA LEU A 13 20.60 -0.22 -8.13
C LEU A 13 21.61 0.86 -8.52
N GLU A 14 22.88 0.49 -8.69
CA GLU A 14 23.93 1.43 -9.09
C GLU A 14 23.74 2.04 -10.49
N ASN A 15 23.10 1.30 -11.41
CA ASN A 15 22.89 1.71 -12.80
C ASN A 15 21.49 1.30 -13.28
N PRO A 16 20.72 2.19 -13.95
CA PRO A 16 21.06 3.56 -14.39
C PRO A 16 20.87 4.63 -13.30
N PHE A 17 21.66 5.70 -13.36
CA PHE A 17 21.50 6.87 -12.49
C PHE A 17 20.24 7.65 -12.87
N THR A 18 19.18 7.53 -12.07
CA THR A 18 17.90 8.24 -12.29
C THR A 18 17.83 9.55 -11.51
N TRP A 19 16.84 10.41 -11.82
CA TRP A 19 16.61 11.65 -11.05
C TRP A 19 16.41 11.36 -9.56
N LEU A 20 15.71 10.26 -9.24
CA LEU A 20 15.46 9.87 -7.86
C LEU A 20 16.76 9.54 -7.13
N HIS A 21 17.79 9.00 -7.80
CA HIS A 21 19.09 8.72 -7.15
C HIS A 21 19.79 10.01 -6.68
N ARG A 22 19.61 11.14 -7.39
CA ARG A 22 20.25 12.42 -7.05
C ARG A 22 19.62 13.16 -5.87
N LEU A 23 18.46 12.71 -5.42
CA LEU A 23 17.69 13.40 -4.39
C LEU A 23 18.31 13.12 -3.01
N ASP A 24 18.37 14.14 -2.15
CA ASP A 24 18.94 14.00 -0.81
C ASP A 24 18.29 12.84 -0.03
N PRO A 25 19.09 11.96 0.61
CA PRO A 25 18.57 10.77 1.31
C PRO A 25 17.51 11.11 2.37
N ARG A 26 17.61 12.28 3.02
CA ARG A 26 16.65 12.72 4.04
C ARG A 26 15.27 13.01 3.49
N VAL A 27 15.20 13.65 2.33
CA VAL A 27 13.92 13.97 1.71
C VAL A 27 13.27 12.67 1.24
N LYS A 28 14.05 11.71 0.73
CA LYS A 28 13.56 10.35 0.44
C LYS A 28 13.06 9.63 1.69
N LEU A 29 13.75 9.77 2.81
CA LEU A 29 13.35 9.16 4.09
C LEU A 29 12.06 9.81 4.62
N ALA A 30 11.98 11.14 4.61
CA ALA A 30 10.76 11.87 4.99
C ALA A 30 9.57 11.49 4.11
N TRP A 31 9.82 11.31 2.81
CA TRP A 31 8.83 10.84 1.84
C TRP A 31 8.38 9.39 2.12
N LEU A 32 9.32 8.49 2.39
CA LEU A 32 9.04 7.12 2.82
C LEU A 32 8.16 7.11 4.08
N LEU A 33 8.56 7.85 5.13
CA LEU A 33 7.78 7.93 6.37
C LEU A 33 6.38 8.50 6.12
N SER A 34 6.26 9.50 5.25
CA SER A 34 4.97 10.08 4.85
C SER A 34 4.07 9.03 4.21
N PHE A 35 4.59 8.19 3.32
CA PHE A 35 3.82 7.10 2.71
C PHE A 35 3.51 5.93 3.62
N LEU A 36 4.31 5.70 4.66
CA LEU A 36 4.01 4.70 5.67
C LEU A 36 2.86 5.16 6.58
N LEU A 37 2.80 6.46 6.90
CA LEU A 37 1.78 7.03 7.79
C LEU A 37 0.48 7.41 7.07
N ALA A 38 0.57 7.92 5.83
CA ALA A 38 -0.58 8.36 5.05
C ALA A 38 -1.72 7.33 4.96
N PRO A 39 -1.49 6.04 4.61
CA PRO A 39 -2.56 5.07 4.50
C PRO A 39 -3.22 4.73 5.84
N ILE A 40 -2.59 5.01 6.99
CA ILE A 40 -3.19 4.74 8.30
C ILE A 40 -4.38 5.67 8.57
N LEU A 41 -4.24 6.96 8.24
CA LEU A 41 -5.28 7.98 8.44
C LEU A 41 -6.21 8.16 7.22
N SER A 42 -5.91 7.51 6.11
CA SER A 42 -6.56 7.77 4.82
C SER A 42 -7.81 6.91 4.58
N THR A 43 -8.78 7.52 3.91
CA THR A 43 -9.99 6.85 3.39
C THR A 43 -9.69 5.95 2.18
N PRO A 44 -10.57 5.01 1.81
CA PRO A 44 -10.34 4.07 0.70
C PRO A 44 -10.00 4.75 -0.63
N GLU A 45 -10.68 5.84 -0.98
CA GLU A 45 -10.45 6.58 -2.23
C GLU A 45 -9.05 7.20 -2.28
N TRP A 46 -8.68 7.92 -1.23
CA TRP A 46 -7.36 8.53 -1.08
C TRP A 46 -6.22 7.49 -1.07
N ARG A 47 -6.45 6.26 -0.60
CA ARG A 47 -5.44 5.18 -0.69
C ARG A 47 -5.18 4.76 -2.13
N LEU A 48 -6.22 4.65 -2.95
CA LEU A 48 -6.08 4.35 -4.38
C LEU A 48 -5.33 5.48 -5.10
N VAL A 49 -5.60 6.73 -4.72
CA VAL A 49 -4.83 7.89 -5.21
C VAL A 49 -3.35 7.78 -4.82
N LEU A 50 -3.03 7.40 -3.59
CA LEU A 50 -1.63 7.21 -3.14
C LEU A 50 -0.92 6.10 -3.92
N VAL A 51 -1.59 4.97 -4.19
CA VAL A 51 -1.06 3.89 -5.04
C VAL A 51 -0.77 4.42 -6.45
N GLY A 52 -1.72 5.14 -7.04
CA GLY A 52 -1.55 5.76 -8.36
C GLY A 52 -0.38 6.75 -8.39
N LEU A 53 -0.25 7.59 -7.36
CA LEU A 53 0.83 8.56 -7.21
C LEU A 53 2.20 7.87 -7.10
N LEU A 54 2.30 6.78 -6.32
CA LEU A 54 3.51 5.96 -6.25
C LEU A 54 3.88 5.36 -7.61
N MET A 55 2.91 4.81 -8.33
CA MET A 55 3.13 4.25 -9.66
C MET A 55 3.60 5.32 -10.66
N ILE A 56 2.99 6.51 -10.63
CA ILE A 56 3.40 7.65 -11.46
C ILE A 56 4.83 8.07 -11.12
N LEU A 57 5.19 8.19 -9.84
CA LEU A 57 6.55 8.51 -9.41
C LEU A 57 7.56 7.50 -9.93
N THR A 58 7.21 6.21 -9.95
CA THR A 58 8.11 5.19 -10.50
C THR A 58 8.26 5.28 -12.01
N LEU A 59 7.19 5.62 -12.74
CA LEU A 59 7.27 5.88 -14.18
C LEU A 59 8.17 7.09 -14.48
N ILE A 60 8.02 8.17 -13.72
CA ILE A 60 8.87 9.38 -13.82
C ILE A 60 10.32 9.05 -13.47
N SER A 61 10.54 8.17 -12.49
CA SER A 61 11.87 7.76 -12.06
C SER A 61 12.61 6.88 -13.08
N GLN A 62 12.00 6.50 -14.22
CA GLN A 62 12.66 5.75 -15.32
C GLN A 62 13.43 4.51 -14.85
N ILE A 63 12.92 3.78 -13.85
CA ILE A 63 13.54 2.56 -13.34
C ILE A 63 13.46 1.48 -14.43
N PRO A 64 14.54 0.72 -14.69
CA PRO A 64 14.54 -0.31 -15.72
C PRO A 64 13.37 -1.29 -15.53
N LEU A 65 12.53 -1.41 -16.57
CA LEU A 65 11.29 -2.18 -16.54
C LEU A 65 11.49 -3.65 -16.14
N ARG A 66 12.70 -4.19 -16.30
CA ARG A 66 13.05 -5.56 -15.89
C ARG A 66 12.94 -5.74 -14.38
N VAL A 67 13.58 -4.85 -13.62
CA VAL A 67 13.57 -4.85 -12.14
C VAL A 67 12.17 -4.55 -11.64
N TRP A 68 11.52 -3.55 -12.24
CA TRP A 68 10.15 -3.17 -11.90
C TRP A 68 9.17 -4.33 -12.08
N LYS A 69 9.18 -5.03 -13.23
CA LYS A 69 8.29 -6.17 -13.46
C LYS A 69 8.58 -7.35 -12.53
N GLN A 70 9.86 -7.62 -12.22
CA GLN A 70 10.23 -8.75 -11.39
C GLN A 70 9.79 -8.56 -9.94
N GLN A 71 9.97 -7.39 -9.34
CA GLN A 71 9.60 -7.15 -7.94
C GLN A 71 8.14 -6.68 -7.78
N THR A 72 7.71 -5.72 -8.60
CA THR A 72 6.35 -5.15 -8.54
C THR A 72 5.30 -6.13 -9.05
N GLY A 73 5.64 -6.99 -10.01
CA GLY A 73 4.70 -7.97 -10.58
C GLY A 73 4.21 -8.97 -9.54
N TRP A 74 5.12 -9.58 -8.77
CA TRP A 74 4.75 -10.49 -7.68
C TRP A 74 3.95 -9.80 -6.58
N LEU A 75 4.33 -8.57 -6.24
CA LEU A 75 3.63 -7.78 -5.24
C LEU A 75 2.22 -7.38 -5.70
N LEU A 76 2.03 -7.03 -6.98
CA LEU A 76 0.72 -6.76 -7.55
C LEU A 76 -0.16 -8.01 -7.53
N ILE A 77 0.38 -9.18 -7.88
CA ILE A 77 -0.35 -10.44 -7.81
C ILE A 77 -0.77 -10.75 -6.36
N LEU A 78 0.15 -10.60 -5.41
CA LEU A 78 -0.13 -10.83 -3.98
C LEU A 78 -1.23 -9.90 -3.47
N THR A 79 -1.11 -8.60 -3.74
CA THR A 79 -2.06 -7.59 -3.27
C THR A 79 -3.42 -7.73 -3.94
N LEU A 80 -3.47 -8.12 -5.22
CA LEU A 80 -4.70 -8.46 -5.92
C LEU A 80 -5.36 -9.71 -5.32
N LEU A 81 -4.58 -10.75 -5.04
CA LEU A 81 -5.07 -11.97 -4.41
C LEU A 81 -5.64 -11.68 -3.02
N ILE A 82 -4.95 -10.87 -2.21
CA ILE A 82 -5.45 -10.42 -0.91
C ILE A 82 -6.76 -9.64 -1.08
N LEU A 83 -6.83 -8.70 -2.04
CA LEU A 83 -8.06 -7.96 -2.33
C LEU A 83 -9.23 -8.88 -2.65
N ILE A 84 -9.02 -9.86 -3.52
CA ILE A 84 -10.05 -10.83 -3.93
C ILE A 84 -10.49 -11.67 -2.73
N ILE A 85 -9.55 -12.29 -2.02
CA ILE A 85 -9.86 -13.15 -0.87
C ILE A 85 -10.61 -12.35 0.18
N THR A 86 -10.14 -11.15 0.52
CA THR A 86 -10.77 -10.34 1.54
C THR A 86 -12.16 -9.86 1.11
N THR A 87 -12.37 -9.47 -0.14
CA THR A 87 -13.67 -9.01 -0.65
C THR A 87 -14.70 -10.14 -0.78
N LEU A 88 -14.24 -11.37 -1.06
CA LEU A 88 -15.09 -12.56 -1.08
C LEU A 88 -15.33 -13.12 0.32
N SER A 89 -14.46 -12.80 1.28
CA SER A 89 -14.62 -13.24 2.66
C SER A 89 -15.82 -12.52 3.28
N PRO A 90 -16.72 -13.26 3.95
CA PRO A 90 -17.76 -12.64 4.76
C PRO A 90 -17.10 -11.73 5.79
N ASP A 91 -17.64 -10.53 5.97
CA ASP A 91 -17.16 -9.53 6.93
C ASP A 91 -17.31 -9.94 8.40
N GLY A 92 -17.75 -11.19 8.67
CA GLY A 92 -17.97 -11.74 10.00
C GLY A 92 -19.17 -11.15 10.72
N LEU A 93 -19.82 -10.14 10.13
CA LEU A 93 -21.04 -9.52 10.63
C LEU A 93 -22.21 -10.29 10.01
N ALA A 94 -22.55 -11.43 10.58
CA ALA A 94 -23.68 -12.23 10.12
C ALA A 94 -24.95 -11.36 10.07
N VAL A 95 -25.42 -11.04 8.86
CA VAL A 95 -26.65 -10.28 8.61
C VAL A 95 -27.88 -11.20 8.76
N SER A 96 -27.94 -11.95 9.86
CA SER A 96 -29.20 -12.55 10.32
C SER A 96 -29.83 -11.59 11.33
N SER A 97 -30.20 -10.39 10.86
CA SER A 97 -30.95 -9.44 11.68
C SER A 97 -32.36 -9.98 11.88
N GLN A 98 -32.62 -10.59 13.03
CA GLN A 98 -33.99 -10.93 13.41
C GLN A 98 -34.77 -9.62 13.61
N PRO A 99 -35.88 -9.39 12.87
CA PRO A 99 -36.73 -8.24 13.11
C PRO A 99 -37.26 -8.32 14.55
N ARG A 100 -37.00 -7.28 15.35
CA ARG A 100 -37.50 -7.20 16.75
C ARG A 100 -38.94 -6.69 16.82
N LEU A 101 -39.44 -6.11 15.72
CA LEU A 101 -40.78 -5.58 15.57
C LEU A 101 -41.56 -6.47 14.59
N PRO A 102 -42.88 -6.62 14.77
CA PRO A 102 -43.74 -7.25 13.77
C PRO A 102 -43.56 -6.58 12.41
N GLU A 103 -43.65 -7.35 11.33
CA GLU A 103 -43.62 -6.80 9.98
C GLU A 103 -44.73 -5.75 9.83
N SER A 104 -44.35 -4.50 9.60
CA SER A 104 -45.29 -3.43 9.32
C SER A 104 -45.73 -3.52 7.87
N ASP A 105 -47.05 -3.52 7.61
CA ASP A 105 -47.63 -3.53 6.24
C ASP A 105 -47.29 -2.28 5.40
N LEU A 106 -46.62 -1.28 6.00
CA LEU A 106 -46.15 -0.09 5.33
C LEU A 106 -44.76 -0.34 4.73
N SER A 107 -44.70 -0.56 3.41
CA SER A 107 -43.46 -0.59 2.65
C SER A 107 -42.89 0.83 2.51
N LEU A 108 -42.18 1.29 3.52
CA LEU A 108 -41.48 2.57 3.47
C LEU A 108 -40.17 2.41 2.68
N PRO A 109 -39.86 3.33 1.73
CA PRO A 109 -38.55 3.35 1.11
C PRO A 109 -37.49 3.62 2.18
N GLN A 110 -36.30 3.01 2.04
CA GLN A 110 -35.22 3.31 2.96
C GLN A 110 -34.90 4.81 2.90
N PRO A 111 -34.72 5.49 4.04
CA PRO A 111 -34.50 6.93 4.09
C PRO A 111 -33.15 7.40 3.49
N GLY A 112 -32.38 6.51 2.85
CA GLY A 112 -31.17 6.87 2.11
C GLY A 112 -30.72 5.81 1.10
N ASP A 113 -29.80 6.19 0.21
CA ASP A 113 -29.26 5.36 -0.88
C ASP A 113 -28.23 4.31 -0.40
N TYR A 114 -28.17 4.02 0.89
CA TYR A 114 -27.16 3.14 1.45
C TYR A 114 -27.52 1.67 1.24
N SER A 115 -26.86 1.04 0.26
CA SER A 115 -26.86 -0.42 0.16
C SER A 115 -25.64 -1.03 0.85
N TYR A 116 -25.89 -1.85 1.87
CA TYR A 116 -24.89 -2.64 2.59
C TYR A 116 -24.40 -3.83 1.76
N VAL A 117 -25.35 -4.56 1.19
CA VAL A 117 -25.09 -5.70 0.32
C VAL A 117 -24.96 -5.19 -1.10
N LEU A 118 -23.81 -5.44 -1.73
CA LEU A 118 -23.54 -5.00 -3.10
C LEU A 118 -23.89 -6.12 -4.09
N VAL A 119 -23.53 -7.35 -3.75
CA VAL A 119 -23.80 -8.53 -4.55
C VAL A 119 -24.28 -9.64 -3.63
N ASP A 120 -25.46 -10.17 -3.93
CA ASP A 120 -25.99 -11.38 -3.31
C ASP A 120 -26.20 -12.45 -4.39
N LYS A 121 -25.27 -13.39 -4.46
CA LYS A 121 -25.33 -14.57 -5.33
C LYS A 121 -24.97 -15.82 -4.55
N GLY A 122 -25.58 -16.02 -3.37
CA GLY A 122 -25.48 -17.24 -2.57
C GLY A 122 -24.06 -17.58 -2.07
N ILE A 123 -23.22 -18.11 -2.94
CA ILE A 123 -21.79 -18.38 -2.69
C ILE A 123 -20.97 -17.09 -2.70
N LEU A 124 -21.37 -16.12 -3.52
CA LEU A 124 -20.73 -14.81 -3.62
C LEU A 124 -21.60 -13.78 -2.88
N PHE A 125 -21.23 -13.50 -1.64
CA PHE A 125 -21.85 -12.46 -0.81
C PHE A 125 -20.83 -11.35 -0.56
N ILE A 126 -20.97 -10.24 -1.28
CA ILE A 126 -20.04 -9.12 -1.18
C ILE A 126 -20.74 -7.97 -0.49
N THR A 127 -20.25 -7.63 0.69
CA THR A 127 -20.70 -6.46 1.43
C THR A 127 -19.82 -5.27 1.13
N ARG A 128 -20.38 -4.06 1.30
CA ARG A 128 -19.61 -2.82 1.25
C ARG A 128 -18.45 -2.83 2.24
N ARG A 129 -18.66 -3.42 3.42
CA ARG A 129 -17.63 -3.53 4.47
C ARG A 129 -16.48 -4.42 4.04
N SER A 130 -16.78 -5.58 3.48
CA SER A 130 -15.79 -6.54 2.98
C SER A 130 -14.94 -5.92 1.85
N LEU A 131 -15.57 -5.22 0.91
CA LEU A 131 -14.88 -4.48 -0.15
C LEU A 131 -13.97 -3.38 0.43
N GLU A 132 -14.47 -2.57 1.36
CA GLU A 132 -13.68 -1.49 1.98
C GLU A 132 -12.46 -2.05 2.71
N LEU A 133 -12.63 -3.16 3.43
CA LEU A 133 -11.58 -3.84 4.16
C LEU A 133 -10.55 -4.45 3.20
N GLY A 134 -11.00 -5.08 2.11
CA GLY A 134 -10.14 -5.59 1.05
C GLY A 134 -9.27 -4.51 0.44
N ILE A 135 -9.86 -3.37 0.05
CA ILE A 135 -9.13 -2.22 -0.47
C ILE A 135 -8.13 -1.72 0.57
N ARG A 136 -8.57 -1.56 1.82
CA ARG A 136 -7.74 -1.07 2.94
C ARG A 136 -6.51 -1.93 3.18
N ILE A 137 -6.64 -3.25 3.28
CA ILE A 137 -5.52 -4.16 3.55
C ILE A 137 -4.61 -4.27 2.32
N SER A 138 -5.20 -4.50 1.14
CA SER A 138 -4.44 -4.66 -0.10
C SER A 138 -3.59 -3.43 -0.41
N THR A 139 -4.18 -2.23 -0.35
CA THR A 139 -3.47 -0.96 -0.61
C THR A 139 -2.43 -0.66 0.46
N LEU A 140 -2.67 -0.98 1.74
CA LEU A 140 -1.68 -0.79 2.80
C LEU A 140 -0.44 -1.64 2.55
N ILE A 141 -0.62 -2.94 2.26
CA ILE A 141 0.49 -3.84 1.96
C ILE A 141 1.24 -3.39 0.72
N PHE A 142 0.51 -2.99 -0.33
CA PHE A 142 1.11 -2.45 -1.55
C PHE A 142 1.98 -1.22 -1.25
N ILE A 143 1.40 -0.17 -0.65
CA ILE A 143 2.08 1.11 -0.39
C ILE A 143 3.31 0.89 0.48
N LEU A 144 3.18 0.10 1.55
CA LEU A 144 4.26 -0.15 2.50
C LEU A 144 5.45 -0.83 1.84
N ILE A 145 5.22 -1.99 1.22
CA ILE A 145 6.31 -2.77 0.64
C ILE A 145 6.87 -2.06 -0.60
N TYR A 146 6.01 -1.44 -1.41
CA TYR A 146 6.44 -0.75 -2.62
C TYR A 146 7.27 0.49 -2.32
N SER A 147 6.84 1.33 -1.36
CA SER A 147 7.59 2.53 -0.99
C SER A 147 8.96 2.19 -0.41
N ILE A 148 9.05 1.13 0.41
CA ILE A 148 10.33 0.64 0.95
C ILE A 148 11.23 0.13 -0.17
N ASN A 149 10.72 -0.70 -1.08
CA ASN A 149 11.51 -1.19 -2.22
C ASN A 149 12.02 -0.04 -3.09
N LEU A 150 11.16 0.94 -3.39
CA LEU A 150 11.55 2.10 -4.18
C LEU A 150 12.66 2.92 -3.50
N TYR A 151 12.58 3.09 -2.18
CA TYR A 151 13.63 3.75 -1.39
C TYR A 151 14.94 2.97 -1.39
N LEU A 152 14.90 1.65 -1.16
CA LEU A 152 16.08 0.78 -1.11
C LEU A 152 16.74 0.59 -2.48
N LEU A 153 15.97 0.61 -3.57
CA LEU A 153 16.49 0.57 -4.93
C LEU A 153 17.26 1.86 -5.29
N THR A 154 16.88 3.00 -4.71
CA THR A 154 17.36 4.33 -5.15
C THR A 154 18.24 5.06 -4.13
N THR A 155 18.54 4.43 -2.99
CA THR A 155 19.37 5.01 -1.93
C THR A 155 20.39 3.97 -1.49
N ALA A 156 21.68 4.31 -1.57
CA ALA A 156 22.74 3.41 -1.17
C ALA A 156 22.71 3.18 0.35
N PRO A 157 23.09 1.98 0.85
CA PRO A 157 23.13 1.71 2.29
C PRO A 157 23.94 2.75 3.08
N GLU A 158 25.04 3.26 2.52
CA GLU A 158 25.91 4.27 3.12
C GLU A 158 25.24 5.65 3.18
N GLU A 159 24.42 5.99 2.18
CA GLU A 159 23.62 7.22 2.17
C GLU A 159 22.50 7.17 3.21
N ILE A 160 21.91 5.99 3.43
CA ILE A 160 20.90 5.77 4.47
C ILE A 160 21.52 6.00 5.85
N THR A 161 22.70 5.42 6.13
CA THR A 161 23.37 5.58 7.43
C THR A 161 23.80 7.02 7.66
N ALA A 162 24.37 7.69 6.66
CA ALA A 162 24.71 9.12 6.73
C ALA A 162 23.47 10.01 6.94
N GLY A 163 22.36 9.70 6.24
CA GLY A 163 21.10 10.41 6.41
C GLY A 163 20.52 10.28 7.82
N LEU A 164 20.61 9.10 8.42
CA LEU A 164 20.16 8.83 9.79
C LEU A 164 21.07 9.49 10.84
N ASP A 165 22.40 9.44 10.66
CA ASP A 165 23.34 10.07 11.59
C ASP A 165 23.07 11.57 11.75
N GLU A 166 22.87 12.27 10.62
CA GLU A 166 22.54 13.70 10.69
C GLU A 166 21.14 13.97 11.24
N LEU A 167 20.16 13.08 10.99
CA LEU A 167 18.82 13.17 11.61
C LEU A 167 18.89 13.03 13.14
N PHE A 168 19.82 12.21 13.65
CA PHE A 168 20.02 11.99 15.08
C PHE A 168 21.03 12.96 15.73
N SER A 169 21.75 13.77 14.94
CA SER A 169 22.64 14.82 15.45
C SER A 169 22.05 15.73 16.57
N PRO A 170 20.76 16.16 16.57
CA PRO A 170 20.22 16.95 17.66
C PRO A 170 20.13 16.19 19.00
N LEU A 171 19.98 14.86 18.98
CA LEU A 171 19.96 14.05 20.21
C LEU A 171 21.34 13.98 20.87
N ARG A 172 22.42 14.20 20.11
CA ARG A 172 23.80 14.19 20.61
C ARG A 172 24.14 15.42 21.46
N ARG A 173 23.28 16.43 21.45
CA ARG A 173 23.47 17.69 22.20
C ARG A 173 23.03 17.56 23.67
N PHE A 174 22.40 16.46 24.05
CA PHE A 174 22.05 16.07 25.41
C PHE A 174 22.85 14.83 25.83
#